data_AF-A0A0B1RU31-F1
#
_entry.id   AF-A0A0B1RU31-F1
#
_cell.length_a   1.000
_cell.length_b   1.000
_cell.length_c   1.000
_cell.angle_alpha   90.00
_cell.angle_beta   90.00
_cell.angle_gamma   90.00
#
_symmetry.space_group_name_H-M   'P 1'
#
loop_
_entity.id
_entity.type
_entity.pdbx_description
1 polymer ?
#
loop_
_entity_poly.entity_id
_entity_poly.type
_entity_poly.pdbx_seq_one_letter_code
_entity_poly.pdbx_strand_id
1 'polypeptide(L)'
;LNEEFQVESHGPFSNLAELKTHPAHLAVFINYLLSIDSPNSLFFYVITDAFQSAQGSPKDFRRWAFEIFTTFVIPNSPLVIPNSDQNIIQPIDKAYI
;
A
#
# COMPACT_ATOMS: atom_id res chain seq x y z
N LEU A 1 35.88 -23.63 -17.31
CA LEU A 1 35.29 -23.30 -16.00
C LEU A 1 34.28 -22.20 -16.27
N ASN A 2 33.03 -22.58 -16.52
CA ASN A 2 31.94 -21.61 -16.66
C ASN A 2 31.47 -21.29 -15.25
N GLU A 3 31.99 -20.20 -14.68
CA GLU A 3 31.33 -19.57 -13.54
C GLU A 3 30.09 -18.86 -14.10
N GLU A 4 28.98 -19.60 -14.20
CA GLU A 4 27.67 -18.98 -14.30
C GLU A 4 27.49 -18.16 -13.03
N PHE A 5 27.64 -16.84 -13.18
CA PHE A 5 27.29 -15.86 -12.18
C PHE A 5 25.80 -16.08 -11.87
N GLN A 6 25.50 -16.88 -10.84
CA GLN A 6 24.14 -16.96 -10.33
C GLN A 6 23.79 -15.54 -9.93
N VAL A 7 22.93 -14.91 -10.72
CA VAL A 7 22.30 -13.65 -10.37
C VAL A 7 21.73 -13.88 -8.99
N GLU A 8 22.35 -13.29 -7.97
CA GLU A 8 21.87 -13.33 -6.60
C GLU A 8 20.38 -12.97 -6.66
N SER A 9 19.53 -13.96 -6.37
CA SER A 9 18.11 -13.69 -6.23
C SER A 9 18.01 -12.61 -5.16
N HIS A 10 17.62 -11.39 -5.55
CA HIS A 10 17.50 -10.23 -4.67
C HIS A 10 16.35 -10.40 -3.66
N GLY A 11 16.13 -11.62 -3.14
CA GLY A 11 15.02 -12.00 -2.30
C GLY A 11 13.66 -11.65 -2.91
N PRO A 12 12.64 -11.45 -2.08
CA PRO A 12 11.28 -11.18 -2.54
C PRO A 12 11.06 -9.71 -2.96
N PHE A 13 12.12 -8.89 -3.05
CA PHE A 13 11.99 -7.44 -3.30
C PHE A 13 11.58 -7.09 -4.74
N SER A 14 11.71 -8.02 -5.68
CA SER A 14 11.34 -7.81 -7.09
C SER A 14 9.84 -7.94 -7.36
N ASN A 15 9.07 -8.54 -6.44
CA ASN A 15 7.65 -8.78 -6.60
C ASN A 15 6.90 -8.39 -5.32
N LEU A 16 6.04 -7.36 -5.42
CA LEU A 16 5.31 -6.87 -4.25
C LEU A 16 4.35 -7.91 -3.66
N ALA A 17 3.70 -8.74 -4.48
CA ALA A 17 2.79 -9.77 -3.99
C ALA A 17 3.55 -10.84 -3.17
N GLU A 18 4.77 -11.19 -3.61
CA GLU A 18 5.68 -12.07 -2.87
C GLU A 18 6.26 -11.39 -1.62
N LEU A 19 6.65 -10.11 -1.71
CA LEU A 19 7.18 -9.36 -0.57
C LEU A 19 6.22 -9.34 0.62
N LYS A 20 4.91 -9.20 0.37
CA LYS A 20 3.88 -9.21 1.42
C LYS A 20 3.83 -10.50 2.23
N THR A 21 4.17 -11.63 1.63
CA THR A 21 4.18 -12.93 2.33
C THR A 21 5.42 -13.08 3.22
N HIS A 22 6.34 -12.11 3.19
CA HIS A 22 7.59 -12.09 3.94
C HIS A 22 7.67 -10.85 4.87
N PRO A 23 7.03 -10.87 6.06
CA PRO A 23 6.89 -9.70 6.93
C PRO A 23 8.21 -9.00 7.29
N ALA A 24 9.29 -9.77 7.51
CA ALA A 24 10.60 -9.21 7.83
C ALA A 24 11.19 -8.42 6.63
N HIS A 25 11.05 -8.93 5.41
CA HIS A 25 11.51 -8.25 4.21
C HIS A 25 10.64 -7.02 3.91
N LEU A 26 9.33 -7.12 4.10
CA LEU A 26 8.42 -5.98 3.97
C LEU A 26 8.77 -4.87 4.96
N ALA A 27 9.10 -5.19 6.22
CA ALA A 27 9.55 -4.22 7.21
C ALA A 27 10.85 -3.51 6.79
N VAL A 28 11.82 -4.25 6.23
CA VAL A 28 13.05 -3.66 5.66
C VAL A 28 12.72 -2.71 4.50
N PHE A 29 11.83 -3.12 3.60
CA PHE A 29 11.41 -2.29 2.47
C PHE A 29 10.66 -1.02 2.91
N ILE A 30 9.79 -1.13 3.91
CA ILE A 30 9.11 0.03 4.52
C ILE A 30 10.13 0.99 5.14
N ASN A 31 11.08 0.47 5.93
CA ASN A 31 12.12 1.29 6.54
C ASN A 31 12.99 1.99 5.49
N TYR A 32 13.32 1.28 4.40
CA TYR A 32 14.02 1.87 3.27
C TYR A 32 13.21 3.02 2.65
N LEU A 33 11.94 2.80 2.31
CA LEU A 33 11.09 3.86 1.75
C LEU A 33 11.01 5.07 2.68
N LEU A 34 10.73 4.87 3.97
CA LEU A 34 10.70 5.94 4.97
C LEU A 34 11.99 6.78 5.03
N SER A 35 13.13 6.20 4.63
CA SER A 35 14.42 6.88 4.66
C SER A 35 14.75 7.66 3.38
N ILE A 36 14.14 7.33 2.24
CA ILE A 36 14.51 7.90 0.94
C ILE A 36 13.37 8.51 0.14
N ASP A 37 12.12 8.17 0.44
CA ASP A 37 10.94 8.58 -0.34
C ASP A 37 9.65 8.51 0.51
N SER A 38 8.51 8.67 -0.14
CA SER A 38 7.19 8.57 0.46
C SER A 38 6.70 7.11 0.55
N PRO A 39 6.27 6.64 1.73
CA PRO A 39 5.66 5.31 1.87
C PRO A 39 4.20 5.26 1.40
N ASN A 40 3.62 6.38 0.97
CA ASN A 40 2.17 6.57 0.82
C ASN A 40 1.51 5.48 -0.04
N SER A 41 2.04 5.23 -1.25
CA SER A 41 1.48 4.24 -2.17
C SER A 41 1.58 2.81 -1.62
N LEU A 42 2.70 2.47 -0.94
CA LEU A 42 2.87 1.16 -0.33
C LEU A 42 1.89 0.97 0.83
N PHE A 43 1.76 1.97 1.71
CA PHE A 43 0.84 1.93 2.84
C PHE A 43 -0.62 1.84 2.39
N PHE A 44 -1.01 2.64 1.40
CA PHE A 44 -2.34 2.53 0.81
C PHE A 44 -2.61 1.12 0.27
N TYR A 45 -1.66 0.55 -0.47
CA TYR A 45 -1.79 -0.79 -1.03
C TYR A 45 -1.93 -1.88 0.06
N VAL A 46 -1.05 -1.92 1.07
CA VAL A 46 -1.12 -2.97 2.11
C VAL A 46 -2.36 -2.82 3.01
N ILE A 47 -2.79 -1.59 3.30
CA ILE A 47 -3.98 -1.34 4.12
C ILE A 47 -5.26 -1.70 3.35
N THR A 48 -5.37 -1.33 2.07
CA THR A 48 -6.54 -1.69 1.26
C THR A 48 -6.63 -3.20 0.99
N ASP A 49 -5.50 -3.89 0.88
CA ASP A 49 -5.45 -5.35 0.79
C ASP A 49 -5.92 -6.03 2.09
N ALA A 50 -5.48 -5.52 3.25
CA ALA A 50 -5.96 -5.97 4.55
C ALA A 50 -7.46 -5.70 4.72
N PHE A 51 -7.96 -4.54 4.30
CA PHE A 51 -9.38 -4.20 4.32
C PHE A 51 -10.23 -5.19 3.51
N GLN A 52 -9.76 -5.59 2.32
CA GLN A 52 -10.45 -6.55 1.44
C GLN A 52 -10.52 -7.97 2.01
N SER A 53 -9.50 -8.38 2.78
CA SER A 53 -9.41 -9.72 3.36
C SER A 53 -9.95 -9.81 4.79
N ALA A 54 -10.23 -8.67 5.42
CA ALA A 54 -10.71 -8.60 6.80
C ALA A 54 -12.12 -9.20 6.96
N GLN A 55 -12.39 -9.66 8.18
CA GLN A 55 -13.72 -10.06 8.62
C GLN A 55 -14.18 -9.07 9.68
N GLY A 56 -15.44 -8.63 9.63
CA GLY A 56 -15.93 -7.60 10.54
C GLY A 56 -17.40 -7.26 10.34
N SER A 57 -17.91 -6.38 11.19
CA SER A 57 -19.27 -5.88 11.03
C SER A 57 -19.31 -4.79 9.94
N PRO A 58 -20.46 -4.57 9.28
CA PRO A 58 -20.62 -3.45 8.34
C PRO A 58 -20.30 -2.08 8.95
N LYS A 59 -20.44 -1.92 10.28
CA LYS A 59 -20.08 -0.68 10.98
C LYS A 59 -18.56 -0.47 11.00
N ASP A 60 -17.81 -1.53 11.23
CA ASP A 60 -16.34 -1.47 11.29
C ASP A 60 -15.77 -1.19 9.89
N PHE A 61 -16.29 -1.85 8.86
CA PHE A 61 -15.89 -1.60 7.48
C PHE A 61 -16.19 -0.17 7.02
N ARG A 62 -17.32 0.42 7.41
CA ARG A 62 -17.60 1.84 7.12
C ARG A 62 -16.57 2.76 7.77
N ARG A 63 -16.21 2.49 9.03
CA ARG A 63 -15.17 3.25 9.72
C ARG A 63 -13.81 3.10 9.04
N TRP A 64 -13.42 1.88 8.70
CA TRP A 64 -12.14 1.63 8.03
C TRP A 64 -12.08 2.30 6.66
N ALA A 65 -13.14 2.20 5.87
CA ALA A 65 -13.22 2.86 4.57
C ALA A 65 -13.10 4.39 4.71
N PHE A 66 -13.76 4.98 5.72
CA PHE A 66 -13.63 6.40 6.03
C PHE A 66 -12.19 6.78 6.43
N GLU A 67 -11.54 5.99 7.29
CA GLU A 67 -10.14 6.22 7.70
C GLU A 67 -9.18 6.10 6.49
N ILE A 68 -9.35 5.09 5.62
CA ILE A 68 -8.57 4.94 4.38
C ILE A 68 -8.77 6.17 3.48
N PHE A 69 -10.03 6.56 3.26
CA PHE A 69 -10.38 7.67 2.39
C PHE A 69 -9.78 9.00 2.87
N THR A 70 -9.93 9.32 4.16
CA THR A 70 -9.41 10.55 4.75
C THR A 70 -7.89 10.59 4.91
N THR A 71 -7.23 9.43 4.94
CA THR A 71 -5.77 9.34 5.10
C THR A 71 -5.02 9.39 3.76
N PHE A 72 -5.59 8.84 2.68
CA PHE A 72 -4.87 8.61 1.42
C PHE A 72 -5.50 9.23 0.17
N VAL A 73 -6.82 9.49 0.16
CA VAL A 73 -7.57 9.79 -1.08
C VAL A 73 -7.90 11.27 -1.20
N ILE A 74 -8.37 11.91 -0.13
CA ILE A 74 -8.76 13.32 -0.18
C ILE A 74 -7.53 14.23 -0.43
N PRO A 75 -7.70 15.35 -1.16
CA PRO A 75 -6.63 16.33 -1.32
C PRO A 75 -6.11 16.83 0.03
N ASN A 76 -4.79 16.96 0.13
CA ASN A 76 -4.08 17.37 1.37
C ASN A 76 -4.20 16.39 2.55
N SER A 77 -4.63 15.15 2.32
CA SER A 77 -4.55 14.10 3.33
C SER A 77 -3.09 13.82 3.74
N PRO A 78 -2.85 13.38 4.99
CA PRO A 78 -1.50 13.23 5.52
C PRO A 78 -0.62 12.27 4.71
N LEU A 79 -1.21 11.23 4.11
CA LEU A 79 -0.52 10.25 3.28
C LEU A 79 -1.13 10.18 1.87
N VAL A 80 -1.51 11.34 1.32
CA VAL A 80 -2.12 11.42 -0.02
C VAL A 80 -1.32 10.63 -1.06
N ILE A 81 -2.00 9.82 -1.87
CA ILE A 81 -1.34 9.06 -2.93
C ILE A 81 -0.87 10.03 -4.02
N PRO A 82 0.42 10.03 -4.39
CA PRO A 82 0.93 10.92 -5.42
C PRO A 82 0.35 10.54 -6.80
N ASN A 83 0.12 11.55 -7.64
CA ASN A 83 -0.35 11.39 -9.04
C ASN A 83 -1.67 10.62 -9.20
N SER A 84 -2.53 10.64 -8.18
CA SER A 84 -3.84 10.00 -8.22
C SER A 84 -4.76 10.63 -9.27
N ASP A 85 -5.35 9.81 -10.15
CA ASP A 85 -6.30 10.27 -11.16
C ASP A 85 -7.60 10.76 -10.50
N GLN A 86 -7.90 12.04 -10.68
CA GLN A 86 -9.11 12.68 -10.15
C GLN A 86 -10.38 11.98 -10.67
N ASN A 87 -10.37 11.40 -11.87
CA ASN A 87 -11.52 10.67 -12.39
C ASN A 87 -11.83 9.38 -11.60
N ILE A 88 -10.82 8.81 -10.93
CA ILE A 88 -10.97 7.64 -10.05
C ILE A 88 -11.41 8.07 -8.64
N ILE A 89 -10.98 9.26 -8.19
CA ILE A 89 -11.28 9.78 -6.84
C ILE A 89 -12.71 10.32 -6.73
N GLN A 90 -13.17 11.08 -7.72
CA GLN A 90 -14.48 11.76 -7.71
C GLN A 90 -15.69 10.85 -7.42
N PRO A 91 -15.77 9.61 -7.94
CA PRO A 91 -16.84 8.67 -7.57
C PRO A 91 -16.77 8.21 -6.11
N ILE A 92 -15.57 8.12 -5.53
CA ILE A 92 -15.35 7.70 -4.14
C ILE A 92 -15.77 8.84 -3.20
N ASP A 93 -15.42 10.09 -3.53
CA ASP A 93 -15.85 11.28 -2.77
C ASP A 93 -17.36 11.32 -2.57
N LYS A 94 -18.15 11.00 -3.61
CA LYS A 94 -19.63 11.02 -3.56
C LYS A 94 -20.26 9.89 -2.74
N ALA A 95 -19.51 8.84 -2.40
CA ALA A 95 -20.02 7.72 -1.63
C ALA A 95 -19.79 7.88 -0.12
N TYR A 96 -18.88 8.77 0.28
CA TYR A 96 -18.47 8.99 1.68
C TYR A 96 -18.70 10.43 2.18
N ILE A 97 -19.21 11.31 1.31
CA ILE A 97 -19.85 12.60 1.63
C ILE A 97 -21.36 12.45 1.44
#